data_AF-A0A7C6YWM7-F1
#
_entry.id   AF-A0A7C6YWM7-F1
#
_cell.length_a   1.000
_cell.length_b   1.000
_cell.length_c   1.000
_cell.angle_alpha   90.00
_cell.angle_beta   90.00
_cell.angle_gamma   90.00
#
_symmetry.space_group_name_H-M   'P 1'
#
loop_
_entity.id
_entity.type
_entity.pdbx_description
1 polymer ?
#
loop_
_entity_poly.entity_id
_entity_poly.type
_entity_poly.pdbx_seq_one_letter_code
_entity_poly.pdbx_strand_id
1 'polypeptide(L)' 'MSLQKKVGQLLMVGFDGKRVDAETESLLRNYHIGGVILFARNVQSIDQVRRL' A
#
# COMPACT_ATOMS: atom_id res chain seq x y z
N MET A 1 16.74 -5.65 -11.46
CA MET A 1 16.05 -5.58 -10.15
C MET A 1 16.79 -6.47 -9.15
N SER A 2 17.02 -6.01 -7.92
CA SER A 2 17.59 -6.85 -6.85
C SER A 2 16.62 -7.96 -6.45
N LEU A 3 17.11 -9.00 -5.76
CA LEU A 3 16.25 -10.08 -5.24
C LEU A 3 15.18 -9.51 -4.30
N GLN A 4 15.55 -8.59 -3.41
CA GLN A 4 14.61 -7.91 -2.51
C GLN A 4 13.50 -7.21 -3.31
N LYS A 5 13.85 -6.49 -4.38
CA LYS A 5 12.86 -5.87 -5.28
C LYS A 5 11.93 -6.90 -5.92
N LYS A 6 12.46 -8.04 -6.37
CA LYS A 6 11.64 -9.11 -6.96
C LYS A 6 10.69 -9.74 -5.94
N VAL A 7 11.16 -9.97 -4.72
CA VAL A 7 10.33 -10.51 -3.63
C VAL A 7 9.24 -9.52 -3.23
N GLY A 8 9.56 -8.23 -3.10
CA GLY A 8 8.58 -7.19 -2.80
C GLY A 8 7.41 -7.17 -3.79
N GLN A 9 7.70 -7.35 -5.09
CA GLN A 9 6.66 -7.40 -6.13
C GLN A 9 5.70 -8.59 -6.01
N LEU A 10 6.03 -9.63 -5.24
CA LEU A 10 5.17 -10.78 -4.98
C LEU A 10 4.25 -10.58 -3.76
N LEU A 11 4.43 -9.49 -3.01
CA LEU A 11 3.69 -9.21 -1.80
C LEU A 11 2.56 -8.21 -2.05
N MET A 12 1.47 -8.40 -1.31
CA MET A 12 0.35 -7.48 -1.20
C MET A 12 0.12 -7.17 0.27
N VAL A 13 0.01 -5.88 0.62
CA VAL A 13 -0.15 -5.44 2.02
C VAL A 13 -1.42 -4.63 2.20
N GLY A 14 -2.01 -4.70 3.39
CA GLY A 14 -3.08 -3.78 3.81
C GLY A 14 -2.52 -2.70 4.73
N PHE A 15 -3.31 -1.66 4.98
CA PHE A 15 -3.00 -0.60 5.94
C PHE A 15 -4.24 -0.13 6.67
N ASP A 16 -4.05 0.66 7.73
CA ASP A 16 -5.13 1.18 8.55
C ASP A 16 -5.50 2.62 8.21
N GLY A 17 -6.76 2.96 8.46
CA GLY A 17 -7.28 4.30 8.20
C GLY A 17 -7.49 4.62 6.73
N LYS A 18 -7.75 5.89 6.44
CA LYS A 18 -8.25 6.40 5.16
C LYS A 18 -7.20 7.16 4.34
N ARG A 19 -5.95 7.11 4.79
CA ARG A 19 -4.79 7.79 4.19
C ARG A 19 -3.59 6.86 4.33
N VAL A 20 -2.69 6.89 3.35
CA VAL A 20 -1.40 6.21 3.45
C VAL A 20 -0.60 6.87 4.58
N ASP A 21 -0.18 6.08 5.55
CA ASP A 21 0.70 6.50 6.64
C ASP A 21 2.19 6.29 6.29
N ALA A 22 3.07 6.76 7.16
CA ALA A 22 4.51 6.69 6.93
C ALA A 22 5.03 5.23 6.87
N GLU A 23 4.40 4.31 7.61
CA GLU A 23 4.78 2.90 7.59
C GLU A 23 4.42 2.26 6.25
N THR A 24 3.20 2.48 5.78
CA THR A 24 2.75 2.01 4.46
C THR A 24 3.58 2.62 3.34
N GLU A 25 3.92 3.90 3.43
CA GLU A 25 4.82 4.55 2.47
C GLU A 25 6.21 3.90 2.45
N SER A 26 6.75 3.54 3.62
CA SER A 26 8.02 2.81 3.74
C SER A 26 7.93 1.43 3.08
N LEU A 27 6.85 0.68 3.29
CA LEU A 27 6.62 -0.61 2.63
C LEU A 27 6.64 -0.45 1.09
N LEU A 28 5.92 0.53 0.57
CA LEU A 28 5.86 0.79 -0.87
C LEU A 28 7.23 1.18 -1.45
N ARG A 29 7.93 2.12 -0.80
CA ARG A 29 9.16 2.71 -1.36
C ARG A 29 10.42 1.92 -1.06
N ASN A 30 10.58 1.45 0.18
CA ASN A 30 11.81 0.82 0.65
C ASN A 30 11.79 -0.70 0.48
N TYR A 31 10.63 -1.33 0.65
CA TYR A 31 10.47 -2.78 0.48
C TYR A 31 9.91 -3.17 -0.90
N HIS A 32 9.55 -2.18 -1.73
CA HIS A 32 9.15 -2.35 -3.12
C HIS A 32 7.97 -3.32 -3.30
N ILE A 33 6.97 -3.18 -2.42
CA ILE A 33 5.76 -4.01 -2.43
C ILE A 33 5.03 -3.89 -3.78
N GLY A 34 4.51 -5.01 -4.28
CA GLY A 34 3.85 -5.13 -5.57
C GLY A 34 2.41 -4.65 -5.60
N GLY A 35 1.72 -4.67 -4.46
CA GLY A 35 0.33 -4.22 -4.40
C GLY A 35 -0.16 -3.87 -3.00
N VAL A 36 -1.28 -3.16 -2.96
CA VAL A 36 -2.01 -2.82 -1.73
C VAL A 36 -3.44 -3.33 -1.84
N ILE A 37 -3.93 -3.94 -0.78
CA ILE A 37 -5.34 -4.34 -0.65
C ILE A 37 -6.09 -3.33 0.21
N LEU A 38 -7.23 -2.85 -0.29
CA LEU A 38 -8.13 -1.97 0.45
C LEU A 38 -9.24 -2.79 1.13
N PHE A 39 -9.51 -2.47 2.38
CA PHE A 39 -10.62 -2.97 3.17
C PHE A 39 -11.64 -1.85 3.43
N ALA A 40 -12.79 -2.20 4.01
CA ALA A 40 -13.85 -1.22 4.36
C ALA A 40 -13.32 -0.04 5.20
N ARG A 41 -12.31 -0.27 6.05
CA ARG A 41 -11.66 0.78 6.86
C ARG A 41 -10.89 1.83 6.05
N ASN A 42 -10.57 1.54 4.79
CA ASN A 42 -9.87 2.44 3.89
C ASN A 42 -10.80 3.30 3.02
N VAL A 43 -12.11 3.02 3.04
CA VAL A 43 -13.11 3.63 2.15
C VAL A 43 -14.06 4.53 2.94
N GLN A 44 -14.13 5.81 2.56
CA GLN A 44 -15.13 6.76 3.07
C GLN A 44 -16.04 7.31 1.98
N SER A 45 -15.48 7.65 0.82
CA SER A 45 -16.21 8.14 -0.34
C SER A 45 -15.41 7.90 -1.61
N ILE A 46 -16.07 7.95 -2.77
CA ILE A 46 -15.41 7.83 -4.08
C ILE A 46 -14.27 8.85 -4.20
N ASP A 47 -14.53 10.12 -3.83
CA ASP A 47 -13.53 11.18 -3.92
C ASP A 47 -12.34 10.97 -2.99
N GLN A 48 -12.57 10.40 -1.79
CA GLN A 48 -11.47 10.08 -0.88
C GLN A 48 -10.63 8.90 -1.41
N VAL A 49 -11.26 7.84 -1.92
CA VAL A 49 -10.54 6.70 -2.51
C VAL A 49 -9.79 7.10 -3.78
N ARG A 50 -10.33 8.02 -4.59
CA ARG A 50 -9.65 8.55 -5.78
C ARG A 50 -8.38 9.35 -5.44
N ARG A 51 -8.32 9.96 -4.26
CA ARG A 51 -7.16 10.74 -3.78
C ARG A 51 -6.11 9.90 -3.04
N LEU A 52 -6.49 8.70 -2.58
CA LEU A 52 -5.62 7.75 -1.92
C LEU A 52 -4.51 7.30 -2.87
#